data_AF-A0A2A2KUG9-F1
#
_entry.id   AF-A0A2A2KUG9-F1
#
_cell.length_a   1.000
_cell.length_b   1.000
_cell.length_c   1.000
_cell.angle_alpha   90.00
_cell.angle_beta   90.00
_cell.angle_gamma   90.00
#
_symmetry.space_group_name_H-M   'P 1'
#
loop_
_entity.id
_entity.type
_entity.pdbx_description
1 polymer ?
#
loop_
_entity_poly.entity_id
_entity_poly.type
_entity_poly.pdbx_seq_one_letter_code
_entity_poly.pdbx_strand_id
1 'polypeptide(L)'
;MTTAGASNNQNDSDASTSAVPPPQIYLSRDALIHVFETVCKYSPLSNVLDLRLVNRLANETVNRAATRKMSELKIEIGEPIRFKIVGLKMKELPEPEPVIYIQNLRFKHTDAPVFLHYLLSHMDKLSSLTVHIQSTEANDLTILEGLLDQILDSNRVKLSDLQIRRRKGGQRISRFVELVKKNASSLKTIKGLGITEAAESFSEKISLSRLSLMTHDVGLASEDTIYDNLIEISSSGARFSHLSYTSFIGLDPTDDIVQVRN
;
A
#
# COMPACT_ATOMS: atom_id res chain seq x y z
N MET A 1 -63.47 74.07 -6.81
CA MET A 1 -62.77 74.22 -8.10
C MET A 1 -62.23 72.87 -8.51
N THR A 2 -62.77 72.35 -9.60
CA THR A 2 -62.34 71.15 -10.33
C THR A 2 -61.01 71.37 -11.03
N THR A 3 -60.12 70.37 -11.03
CA THR A 3 -59.45 69.84 -12.23
C THR A 3 -58.84 68.47 -11.96
N ALA A 4 -59.13 67.55 -12.88
CA ALA A 4 -58.53 66.25 -13.07
C ALA A 4 -57.11 66.34 -13.67
N GLY A 5 -56.33 65.26 -13.57
CA GLY A 5 -55.09 65.08 -14.33
C GLY A 5 -54.27 63.87 -13.84
N ALA A 6 -54.19 62.83 -14.67
CA ALA A 6 -53.75 61.47 -14.40
C ALA A 6 -52.22 61.25 -14.38
N SER A 7 -51.74 60.17 -13.73
CA SER A 7 -51.17 59.00 -14.46
C SER A 7 -50.64 57.87 -13.56
N ASN A 8 -51.06 56.67 -13.96
CA ASN A 8 -50.66 55.28 -13.71
C ASN A 8 -49.29 54.95 -13.08
N ASN A 9 -49.29 53.92 -12.23
CA ASN A 9 -48.70 52.59 -12.52
C ASN A 9 -49.26 51.59 -11.48
N GLN A 10 -50.19 50.68 -11.82
CA GLN A 10 -50.01 49.33 -12.38
C GLN A 10 -49.48 48.26 -11.39
N ASN A 11 -50.21 47.13 -11.39
CA ASN A 11 -49.91 45.76 -10.95
C ASN A 11 -50.34 45.41 -9.51
N ASP A 12 -51.49 44.76 -9.31
CA ASP A 12 -51.87 43.36 -9.62
C ASP A 12 -51.27 42.33 -8.64
N SER A 13 -52.16 41.87 -7.75
CA SER A 13 -52.31 40.52 -7.20
C SER A 13 -51.05 39.67 -6.97
N ASP A 14 -50.61 39.60 -5.71
CA ASP A 14 -49.85 38.45 -5.22
C ASP A 14 -50.78 37.45 -4.54
N ALA A 15 -51.14 36.41 -5.30
CA ALA A 15 -51.73 35.19 -4.78
C ALA A 15 -50.74 34.51 -3.83
N SER A 16 -51.14 34.36 -2.56
CA SER A 16 -50.37 33.67 -1.54
C SER A 16 -50.36 32.16 -1.80
N THR A 17 -49.42 31.67 -2.61
CA THR A 17 -49.08 30.24 -2.65
C THR A 17 -48.31 29.86 -1.39
N SER A 18 -48.99 29.18 -0.48
CA SER A 18 -48.40 28.42 0.62
C SER A 18 -47.43 27.38 0.06
N ALA A 19 -46.12 27.65 0.17
CA ALA A 19 -45.09 26.68 -0.16
C ALA A 19 -44.99 25.66 0.98
N VAL A 20 -45.51 24.45 0.75
CA VAL A 20 -45.25 23.29 1.64
C VAL A 20 -43.74 23.04 1.63
N PRO A 21 -43.04 23.07 2.78
CA PRO A 21 -41.61 22.80 2.81
C PRO A 21 -41.35 21.36 2.36
N PRO A 22 -40.25 21.11 1.62
CA PRO A 22 -39.94 19.79 1.10
C PRO A 22 -39.81 18.77 2.25
N PRO A 23 -40.21 17.51 2.04
CA PRO A 23 -40.15 16.49 3.07
C PRO A 23 -38.71 16.31 3.54
N GLN A 24 -38.47 16.52 4.84
CA GLN A 24 -37.18 16.20 5.46
C GLN A 24 -37.04 14.68 5.53
N ILE A 25 -36.22 14.13 4.64
CA ILE A 25 -35.87 12.71 4.63
C ILE A 25 -34.88 12.48 5.78
N TYR A 26 -35.35 11.86 6.85
CA TYR A 26 -34.49 11.37 7.93
C TYR A 26 -33.97 9.98 7.56
N LEU A 27 -32.67 9.87 7.27
CA LEU A 27 -32.03 8.57 7.11
C LEU A 27 -31.97 7.87 8.47
N SER A 28 -32.42 6.61 8.52
CA SER A 28 -32.29 5.78 9.72
C SER A 28 -30.81 5.55 10.05
N ARG A 29 -30.53 5.24 11.33
CA ARG A 29 -29.16 4.94 11.78
C ARG A 29 -28.51 3.82 10.96
N ASP A 30 -29.27 2.80 10.60
CA ASP A 30 -28.78 1.66 9.82
C ASP A 30 -28.53 2.03 8.35
N ALA A 31 -29.39 2.87 7.76
CA ALA A 31 -29.17 3.41 6.42
C ALA A 31 -27.91 4.29 6.37
N LEU A 32 -27.68 5.12 7.40
CA LEU A 32 -26.46 5.92 7.53
C LEU A 32 -25.21 5.05 7.68
N ILE A 33 -25.26 4.00 8.50
CA ILE A 33 -24.15 3.04 8.63
C ILE A 33 -23.86 2.40 7.27
N HIS A 34 -24.88 1.91 6.56
CA HIS A 34 -24.72 1.28 5.25
C HIS A 34 -24.13 2.25 4.22
N VAL A 35 -24.57 3.52 4.21
CA VAL A 35 -24.01 4.57 3.36
C VAL A 35 -22.53 4.80 3.69
N PHE A 36 -22.17 4.98 4.97
CA PHE A 36 -20.77 5.16 5.36
C PHE A 36 -19.90 3.95 5.02
N GLU A 37 -20.38 2.73 5.24
CA GLU A 37 -19.65 1.52 4.83
C GLU A 37 -19.46 1.43 3.32
N THR A 38 -20.46 1.84 2.55
CA THR A 38 -20.39 1.86 1.08
C THR A 38 -19.38 2.90 0.62
N VAL A 39 -19.41 4.11 1.19
CA VAL A 39 -18.43 5.15 0.90
C VAL A 39 -17.02 4.72 1.28
N CYS A 40 -16.84 4.05 2.43
CA CYS A 40 -15.55 3.47 2.83
C CYS A 40 -15.03 2.42 1.86
N LYS A 41 -15.92 1.67 1.20
CA LYS A 41 -15.55 0.61 0.25
C LYS A 41 -15.06 1.16 -1.09
N TYR A 42 -15.60 2.29 -1.56
CA TYR A 42 -15.37 2.80 -2.91
C TYR A 42 -14.57 4.10 -2.98
N SER A 43 -14.22 4.70 -1.84
CA SER A 43 -13.51 5.98 -1.79
C SER A 43 -12.04 5.83 -1.36
N PRO A 44 -11.13 6.72 -1.81
CA PRO A 44 -9.75 6.76 -1.33
C PRO A 44 -9.68 6.96 0.19
N LEU A 45 -8.68 6.32 0.83
CA LEU A 45 -8.52 6.36 2.29
C LEU A 45 -8.47 7.80 2.83
N SER A 46 -7.83 8.73 2.14
CA SER A 46 -7.79 10.15 2.53
C SER A 46 -9.20 10.73 2.77
N ASN A 47 -10.10 10.55 1.80
CA ASN A 47 -11.47 11.06 1.85
C ASN A 47 -12.30 10.30 2.91
N VAL A 48 -12.00 9.02 3.09
CA VAL A 48 -12.63 8.18 4.12
C VAL A 48 -12.23 8.66 5.52
N LEU A 49 -10.97 9.06 5.72
CA LEU A 49 -10.51 9.61 7.00
C LEU A 49 -11.19 10.94 7.34
N ASP A 50 -11.45 11.80 6.35
CA ASP A 50 -12.16 13.07 6.55
C ASP A 50 -13.62 12.87 7.00
N LEU A 51 -14.27 11.77 6.59
CA LEU A 51 -15.63 11.43 7.03
C LEU A 51 -15.74 11.18 8.54
N ARG A 52 -14.61 10.91 9.23
CA ARG A 52 -14.59 10.78 10.69
C ARG A 52 -15.01 12.08 11.39
N LEU A 53 -14.83 13.22 10.74
CA LEU A 53 -15.11 14.54 11.31
C LEU A 53 -16.60 14.93 11.20
N VAL A 54 -17.39 14.20 10.40
CA VAL A 54 -18.79 14.56 10.11
C VAL A 54 -19.69 14.33 11.33
N ASN A 55 -19.54 13.18 12.01
CA ASN A 55 -20.31 12.83 13.20
C ASN A 55 -19.63 11.65 13.93
N ARG A 56 -19.89 11.48 15.23
CA ARG A 56 -19.49 10.31 16.02
C ARG A 56 -19.89 8.97 15.37
N LEU A 57 -21.09 8.88 14.79
CA LEU A 57 -21.53 7.67 14.07
C LEU A 57 -20.67 7.40 12.83
N ALA A 58 -20.33 8.45 12.07
CA ALA A 58 -19.45 8.36 10.92
C ALA A 58 -18.04 7.94 11.36
N ASN A 59 -17.51 8.52 12.44
CA ASN A 59 -16.22 8.14 13.03
C ASN A 59 -16.18 6.64 13.43
N GLU A 60 -17.16 6.18 14.20
CA GLU A 60 -17.26 4.77 14.63
C GLU A 60 -17.43 3.81 13.44
N THR A 61 -18.17 4.21 12.42
CA THR A 61 -18.45 3.37 11.24
C THR A 61 -17.26 3.37 10.29
N VAL A 62 -16.61 4.50 10.06
CA VAL A 62 -15.41 4.62 9.24
C VAL A 62 -14.26 3.85 9.87
N ASN A 63 -14.01 4.01 11.17
CA ASN A 63 -12.94 3.26 11.86
C ASN A 63 -13.16 1.74 11.79
N ARG A 64 -14.43 1.33 11.79
CA ARG A 64 -14.82 -0.08 11.68
C ARG A 64 -14.75 -0.59 10.25
N ALA A 65 -15.28 0.16 9.29
CA ALA A 65 -15.46 -0.28 7.92
C ALA A 65 -14.21 -0.09 7.06
N ALA A 66 -13.49 1.01 7.24
CA ALA A 66 -12.27 1.30 6.49
C ALA A 66 -11.14 0.35 6.92
N THR A 67 -10.95 0.13 8.22
CA THR A 67 -9.81 -0.66 8.71
C THR A 67 -10.06 -2.17 8.68
N ARG A 68 -11.28 -2.64 8.96
CA ARG A 68 -11.58 -4.09 8.93
C ARG A 68 -11.61 -4.67 7.52
N LYS A 69 -12.12 -3.92 6.54
CA LYS A 69 -12.21 -4.36 5.13
C LYS A 69 -10.91 -4.12 4.36
N MET A 70 -9.95 -3.40 4.93
CA MET A 70 -8.64 -3.25 4.32
C MET A 70 -7.90 -4.58 4.42
N SER A 71 -7.62 -5.19 3.26
CA SER A 71 -6.82 -6.41 3.15
C SER A 71 -5.48 -6.18 2.47
N GLU A 72 -5.23 -4.94 2.05
CA GLU A 72 -4.02 -4.55 1.33
C GLU A 72 -3.25 -3.55 2.18
N LEU A 73 -1.93 -3.69 2.22
CA LEU A 73 -1.02 -2.75 2.88
C LEU A 73 0.04 -2.30 1.89
N LYS A 74 0.21 -0.98 1.76
CA LYS A 74 1.29 -0.38 0.99
C LYS A 74 2.24 0.36 1.91
N ILE A 75 3.52 0.01 1.87
CA ILE A 75 4.63 0.68 2.56
C ILE A 75 5.60 1.20 1.50
N GLU A 76 6.04 2.44 1.65
CA GLU A 76 7.02 3.06 0.76
C GLU A 76 8.06 3.81 1.57
N ILE A 77 9.34 3.48 1.35
CA ILE A 77 10.49 4.15 1.93
C ILE A 77 11.23 4.85 0.79
N GLY A 78 11.10 6.18 0.76
CA GLY A 78 11.74 7.09 -0.18
C GLY A 78 13.16 7.47 0.24
N GLU A 79 13.96 8.00 -0.69
CA GLU A 79 15.21 8.67 -0.31
C GLU A 79 14.92 9.88 0.58
N PRO A 80 15.71 10.10 1.65
CA PRO A 80 15.47 11.22 2.53
C PRO A 80 15.74 12.54 1.81
N ILE A 81 14.92 13.54 2.12
CA ILE A 81 15.02 14.87 1.54
C ILE A 81 16.20 15.56 2.21
N ARG A 82 17.28 15.75 1.46
CA ARG A 82 18.48 16.46 1.92
C ARG A 82 18.47 17.94 1.59
N PHE A 83 17.68 18.36 0.61
CA PHE A 83 17.65 19.73 0.11
C PHE A 83 16.24 20.28 0.12
N LYS A 84 16.11 21.53 0.56
CA LYS A 84 14.86 22.29 0.47
C LYS A 84 15.10 23.54 -0.38
N ILE A 85 14.18 23.81 -1.29
CA ILE A 85 14.19 25.04 -2.08
C ILE A 85 13.61 26.15 -1.20
N VAL A 86 14.41 27.18 -0.92
CA VAL A 86 13.99 28.38 -0.20
C VAL A 86 14.27 29.58 -1.10
N GLY A 87 13.21 30.14 -1.69
CA GLY A 87 13.35 31.13 -2.76
C GLY A 87 13.98 30.51 -4.02
N LEU A 88 15.09 31.10 -4.49
CA LEU A 88 15.85 30.63 -5.66
C LEU A 88 17.10 29.80 -5.30
N LYS A 89 17.31 29.47 -4.02
CA LYS A 89 18.50 28.76 -3.56
C LYS A 89 18.11 27.37 -3.02
N MET A 90 18.90 26.37 -3.39
CA MET A 90 18.88 25.07 -2.71
C MET A 90 19.62 25.20 -1.39
N LYS A 91 18.94 24.91 -0.28
CA LYS A 91 19.54 24.86 1.05
C LYS A 91 19.60 23.41 1.49
N GLU A 92 20.79 22.96 1.85
CA GLU A 92 20.98 21.66 2.51
C GLU A 92 20.34 21.70 3.90
N LEU A 93 19.60 20.66 4.22
CA LEU A 93 18.98 20.49 5.52
C LEU A 93 20.05 20.01 6.51
N PRO A 94 20.05 20.52 7.75
CA PRO A 94 21.01 20.10 8.77
C PRO A 94 20.86 18.62 9.12
N GLU A 95 19.66 18.07 8.96
CA GLU A 95 19.38 16.64 9.11
C GLU A 95 18.43 16.21 7.97
N PRO A 96 18.73 15.12 7.22
CA PRO A 96 17.86 14.65 6.15
C PRO A 96 16.45 14.33 6.65
N GLU A 97 15.43 14.87 5.98
CA GLU A 97 14.05 14.58 6.34
C GLU A 97 13.66 13.20 5.80
N PRO A 98 13.17 12.28 6.64
CA PRO A 98 12.80 10.97 6.16
C PRO A 98 11.53 10.97 5.33
N VAL A 99 11.44 9.97 4.46
CA VAL A 99 10.33 9.79 3.54
C VAL A 99 9.75 8.40 3.73
N ILE A 100 8.86 8.26 4.71
CA ILE A 100 8.13 7.01 4.95
C ILE A 100 6.67 7.24 4.64
N TYR A 101 6.09 6.38 3.81
CA TYR A 101 4.66 6.35 3.55
C TYR A 101 4.05 5.00 3.94
N ILE A 102 2.93 5.06 4.64
CA ILE A 102 2.06 3.90 4.86
C ILE A 102 0.70 4.27 4.31
N GLN A 103 0.16 3.48 3.38
CA GLN A 103 -1.08 3.79 2.66
C GLN A 103 -1.09 5.19 2.01
N ASN A 104 0.04 5.59 1.44
CA ASN A 104 0.26 6.91 0.82
C ASN A 104 0.16 8.11 1.80
N LEU A 105 0.12 7.86 3.11
CA LEU A 105 0.23 8.91 4.14
C LEU A 105 1.67 9.01 4.62
N ARG A 106 2.21 10.22 4.71
CA ARG A 106 3.60 10.48 5.14
C ARG A 106 3.71 10.40 6.66
N PHE A 107 4.74 9.71 7.15
CA PHE A 107 5.03 9.57 8.58
C PHE A 107 6.49 9.92 8.90
N LYS A 108 6.71 10.29 10.16
CA LYS A 108 8.05 10.33 10.77
C LYS A 108 8.47 8.91 11.20
N HIS A 109 9.76 8.74 11.46
CA HIS A 109 10.34 7.47 11.93
C HIS A 109 9.66 6.92 13.19
N THR A 110 9.28 7.79 14.13
CA THR A 110 8.62 7.40 15.38
C THR A 110 7.16 7.00 15.21
N ASP A 111 6.47 7.63 14.26
CA ASP A 111 5.01 7.55 14.15
C ASP A 111 4.57 6.40 13.23
N ALA A 112 5.41 6.03 12.26
CA ALA A 112 5.15 4.94 11.32
C ALA A 112 4.91 3.58 12.01
N PRO A 113 5.77 3.12 12.96
CA PRO A 113 5.52 1.90 13.75
C PRO A 113 4.19 1.91 14.50
N VAL A 114 3.86 3.04 15.14
CA VAL A 114 2.62 3.19 15.93
C VAL A 114 1.39 3.08 15.03
N PHE A 115 1.44 3.74 13.88
CA PHE A 115 0.35 3.70 12.91
C PHE A 115 0.18 2.31 12.30
N LEU A 116 1.27 1.63 11.96
CA LEU A 116 1.21 0.25 11.44
C LEU A 116 0.59 -0.71 12.45
N HIS A 117 1.00 -0.64 13.71
CA HIS A 117 0.41 -1.42 14.79
C HIS A 117 -1.10 -1.17 14.94
N TYR A 118 -1.51 0.10 14.85
CA TYR A 118 -2.93 0.46 14.87
C TYR A 118 -3.69 -0.17 13.68
N LEU A 119 -3.15 -0.13 12.46
CA LEU A 119 -3.79 -0.77 11.31
C LEU A 119 -3.90 -2.29 11.51
N LEU A 120 -2.79 -2.96 11.83
CA LEU A 120 -2.75 -4.41 11.98
C LEU A 120 -3.68 -4.91 13.10
N SER A 121 -3.83 -4.17 14.20
CA SER A 121 -4.74 -4.55 15.29
C SER A 121 -6.23 -4.48 14.90
N HIS A 122 -6.58 -3.64 13.91
CA HIS A 122 -7.96 -3.40 13.49
C HIS A 122 -8.33 -4.08 12.15
N MET A 123 -7.35 -4.58 11.40
CA MET A 123 -7.58 -5.35 10.17
C MET A 123 -8.11 -6.76 10.49
N ASP A 124 -9.07 -7.27 9.73
CA ASP A 124 -9.51 -8.65 9.91
C ASP A 124 -8.44 -9.63 9.37
N LYS A 125 -7.89 -9.32 8.20
CA LYS A 125 -6.84 -10.10 7.54
C LYS A 125 -6.04 -9.21 6.59
N LEU A 126 -4.71 -9.35 6.59
CA LEU A 126 -3.83 -8.80 5.57
C LEU A 126 -3.55 -9.89 4.51
N SER A 127 -3.98 -9.66 3.27
CA SER A 127 -3.77 -10.57 2.13
C SER A 127 -2.80 -10.03 1.07
N SER A 128 -2.67 -8.72 0.91
CA SER A 128 -1.76 -8.13 -0.07
C SER A 128 -0.79 -7.17 0.59
N LEU A 129 0.51 -7.35 0.36
CA LEU A 129 1.56 -6.44 0.84
C LEU A 129 2.34 -5.90 -0.35
N THR A 130 2.39 -4.58 -0.47
CA THR A 130 3.24 -3.86 -1.44
C THR A 130 4.28 -3.05 -0.69
N VAL A 131 5.57 -3.32 -0.95
CA VAL A 131 6.70 -2.60 -0.36
C VAL A 131 7.51 -1.95 -1.47
N HIS A 132 7.63 -0.62 -1.41
CA HIS A 132 8.46 0.17 -2.31
C HIS A 132 9.69 0.67 -1.54
N ILE A 133 10.88 0.36 -2.05
CA ILE A 133 12.15 0.67 -1.40
C ILE A 133 12.96 1.51 -2.39
N GLN A 134 13.14 2.77 -2.07
CA GLN A 134 13.97 3.71 -2.84
C GLN A 134 15.19 4.14 -2.04
N SER A 135 15.11 4.19 -0.70
CA SER A 135 16.26 4.55 0.14
C SER A 135 17.33 3.46 0.13
N THR A 136 18.59 3.91 0.14
CA THR A 136 19.78 3.07 0.35
C THR A 136 20.43 3.33 1.71
N GLU A 137 19.85 4.19 2.54
CA GLU A 137 20.40 4.53 3.86
C GLU A 137 20.10 3.44 4.88
N ALA A 138 21.13 3.03 5.64
CA ALA A 138 21.01 1.93 6.61
C ALA A 138 19.90 2.18 7.65
N ASN A 139 19.76 3.43 8.13
CA ASN A 139 18.75 3.78 9.11
C ASN A 139 17.31 3.56 8.60
N ASP A 140 17.05 3.96 7.35
CA ASP A 140 15.74 3.77 6.72
C ASP A 140 15.42 2.28 6.51
N LEU A 141 16.44 1.48 6.18
CA LEU A 141 16.30 0.02 6.04
C LEU A 141 16.06 -0.66 7.39
N THR A 142 16.72 -0.23 8.46
CA THR A 142 16.43 -0.71 9.83
C THR A 142 14.98 -0.43 10.21
N ILE A 143 14.44 0.73 9.83
CA ILE A 143 13.02 1.04 10.08
C ILE A 143 12.12 0.15 9.24
N LEU A 144 12.46 -0.10 7.98
CA LEU A 144 11.72 -1.07 7.16
C LEU A 144 11.68 -2.44 7.82
N GLU A 145 12.82 -2.94 8.29
CA GLU A 145 12.88 -4.23 9.00
C GLU A 145 12.01 -4.21 10.25
N GLY A 146 12.03 -3.14 11.05
CA GLY A 146 11.13 -3.01 12.19
C GLY A 146 9.64 -2.98 11.84
N LEU A 147 9.27 -2.40 10.69
CA LEU A 147 7.90 -2.45 10.17
C LEU A 147 7.53 -3.86 9.67
N LEU A 148 8.46 -4.55 9.01
CA LEU A 148 8.27 -5.94 8.56
C LEU A 148 8.16 -6.89 9.75
N ASP A 149 8.90 -6.67 10.84
CA ASP A 149 8.82 -7.44 12.07
C ASP A 149 7.42 -7.38 12.68
N GLN A 150 6.81 -6.20 12.73
CA GLN A 150 5.41 -6.08 13.18
C GLN A 150 4.42 -6.84 12.30
N ILE A 151 4.67 -6.92 10.99
CA ILE A 151 3.86 -7.71 10.05
C ILE A 151 4.09 -9.21 10.32
N LEU A 152 5.34 -9.62 10.55
CA LEU A 152 5.72 -10.99 10.88
C LEU A 152 5.16 -11.44 12.23
N ASP A 153 5.00 -10.55 13.19
CA ASP A 153 4.45 -10.87 14.51
C ASP A 153 2.91 -10.93 14.50
N SER A 154 2.26 -10.31 13.52
CA SER A 154 0.80 -10.25 13.48
C SER A 154 0.18 -11.57 12.99
N ASN A 155 -0.76 -12.11 13.78
CA ASN A 155 -1.54 -13.30 13.45
C ASN A 155 -2.58 -13.07 12.34
N ARG A 156 -2.82 -11.82 11.97
CA ARG A 156 -3.79 -11.42 10.94
C ARG A 156 -3.19 -11.46 9.53
N VAL A 157 -1.89 -11.74 9.43
CA VAL A 157 -1.15 -11.76 8.17
C VAL A 157 -1.23 -13.14 7.54
N LYS A 158 -1.94 -13.21 6.42
CA LYS A 158 -2.04 -14.40 5.57
C LYS A 158 -2.04 -13.93 4.12
N LEU A 159 -0.83 -13.68 3.61
CA LEU A 159 -0.58 -13.06 2.32
C LEU A 159 -0.91 -14.02 1.17
N SER A 160 -1.71 -13.54 0.23
CA SER A 160 -1.86 -14.09 -1.12
C SER A 160 -0.94 -13.39 -2.11
N ASP A 161 -0.66 -12.11 -1.92
CA ASP A 161 0.05 -11.28 -2.88
C ASP A 161 1.16 -10.51 -2.17
N LEU A 162 2.39 -10.67 -2.65
CA LEU A 162 3.56 -9.93 -2.19
C LEU A 162 4.19 -9.20 -3.37
N GLN A 163 4.26 -7.88 -3.30
CA GLN A 163 4.91 -7.05 -4.30
C GLN A 163 6.02 -6.23 -3.67
N ILE A 164 7.23 -6.41 -4.17
CA ILE A 164 8.42 -5.70 -3.75
C ILE A 164 8.94 -4.91 -4.96
N ARG A 165 9.15 -3.61 -4.78
CA ARG A 165 9.78 -2.75 -5.79
C ARG A 165 11.02 -2.12 -5.18
N ARG A 166 12.17 -2.32 -5.82
CA ARG A 166 13.46 -1.78 -5.36
C ARG A 166 14.02 -0.84 -6.42
N ARG A 167 14.65 0.26 -5.99
CA ARG A 167 15.56 1.02 -6.87
C ARG A 167 16.84 0.21 -7.14
N LYS A 168 17.56 0.56 -8.22
CA LYS A 168 18.73 -0.18 -8.73
C LYS A 168 19.77 -0.46 -7.61
N GLY A 169 20.29 -1.69 -7.55
CA GLY A 169 21.29 -2.11 -6.55
C GLY A 169 20.71 -2.45 -5.17
N GLY A 170 19.51 -3.02 -5.13
CA GLY A 170 18.76 -3.25 -3.89
C GLY A 170 19.41 -4.30 -2.99
N GLN A 171 19.71 -3.92 -1.75
CA GLN A 171 20.24 -4.83 -0.72
C GLN A 171 19.28 -5.99 -0.46
N ARG A 172 19.82 -7.16 -0.13
CA ARG A 172 19.06 -8.30 0.41
C ARG A 172 18.42 -7.90 1.74
N ILE A 173 17.14 -8.20 1.92
CA ILE A 173 16.41 -7.96 3.17
C ILE A 173 15.90 -9.30 3.69
N SER A 174 16.51 -9.76 4.79
CA SER A 174 16.25 -11.07 5.40
C SER A 174 14.77 -11.25 5.78
N ARG A 175 14.09 -10.18 6.19
CA ARG A 175 12.67 -10.25 6.59
C ARG A 175 11.73 -10.66 5.46
N PHE A 176 12.08 -10.46 4.19
CA PHE A 176 11.28 -11.01 3.10
C PHE A 176 11.35 -12.54 3.02
N VAL A 177 12.50 -13.13 3.38
CA VAL A 177 12.66 -14.60 3.45
C VAL A 177 11.70 -15.16 4.50
N GLU A 178 11.70 -14.57 5.69
CA GLU A 178 10.82 -14.97 6.79
C GLU A 178 9.34 -14.77 6.43
N LEU A 179 9.02 -13.68 5.74
CA LEU A 179 7.66 -13.38 5.31
C LEU A 179 7.14 -14.40 4.30
N VAL A 180 7.97 -14.82 3.35
CA VAL A 180 7.63 -15.87 2.38
C VAL A 180 7.47 -17.21 3.09
N LYS A 181 8.40 -17.58 3.98
CA LYS A 181 8.32 -18.82 4.77
C LYS A 181 7.02 -18.88 5.60
N LYS A 182 6.66 -17.80 6.28
CA LYS A 182 5.43 -17.71 7.10
C LYS A 182 4.16 -17.88 6.25
N ASN A 183 4.16 -17.36 5.02
CA ASN A 183 2.98 -17.34 4.15
C ASN A 183 3.04 -18.37 3.00
N ALA A 184 3.95 -19.35 3.05
CA ALA A 184 4.24 -20.25 1.94
C ALA A 184 3.00 -20.94 1.37
N SER A 185 2.06 -21.36 2.22
CA SER A 185 0.83 -22.07 1.82
C SER A 185 -0.29 -21.16 1.30
N SER A 186 -0.26 -19.86 1.60
CA SER A 186 -1.29 -18.91 1.20
C SER A 186 -0.90 -18.04 0.01
N LEU A 187 0.40 -17.86 -0.22
CA LEU A 187 0.92 -17.05 -1.32
C LEU A 187 0.49 -17.61 -2.67
N LYS A 188 0.07 -16.70 -3.54
CA LYS A 188 -0.35 -16.95 -4.92
C LYS A 188 0.47 -16.13 -5.90
N THR A 189 0.82 -14.90 -5.54
CA THR A 189 1.71 -14.09 -6.37
C THR A 189 2.85 -13.50 -5.55
N ILE A 190 4.04 -13.54 -6.14
CA ILE A 190 5.22 -12.85 -5.64
C ILE A 190 5.78 -12.03 -6.80
N LYS A 191 5.98 -10.74 -6.60
CA LYS A 191 6.55 -9.84 -7.61
C LYS A 191 7.76 -9.11 -7.05
N GLY A 192 8.90 -9.27 -7.71
CA GLY A 192 10.13 -8.53 -7.43
C GLY A 192 10.87 -9.01 -6.19
N LEU A 193 10.78 -10.31 -5.88
CA LEU A 193 11.59 -10.91 -4.83
C LEU A 193 13.05 -11.07 -5.32
N GLY A 194 14.02 -10.85 -4.43
CA GLY A 194 15.42 -11.11 -4.74
C GLY A 194 15.66 -12.59 -5.01
N ILE A 195 16.62 -12.91 -5.87
CA ILE A 195 16.90 -14.30 -6.23
C ILE A 195 17.51 -15.08 -5.05
N THR A 196 18.38 -14.44 -4.26
CA THR A 196 18.95 -15.04 -3.05
C THR A 196 17.90 -15.21 -1.97
N GLU A 197 16.97 -14.26 -1.88
CA GLU A 197 15.83 -14.34 -0.95
C GLU A 197 14.87 -15.47 -1.34
N ALA A 198 14.65 -15.68 -2.64
CA ALA A 198 13.82 -16.77 -3.15
C ALA A 198 14.47 -18.13 -2.89
N ALA A 199 15.77 -18.28 -3.21
CA ALA A 199 16.52 -19.51 -2.98
C ALA A 199 16.44 -19.97 -1.51
N GLU A 200 16.57 -19.04 -0.56
CA GLU A 200 16.50 -19.36 0.86
C GLU A 200 15.08 -19.58 1.41
N SER A 201 14.05 -19.00 0.76
CA SER A 201 12.67 -19.03 1.28
C SER A 201 11.78 -20.10 0.68
N PHE A 202 12.15 -20.64 -0.47
CA PHE A 202 11.25 -21.53 -1.21
C PHE A 202 11.22 -22.94 -0.65
N SER A 203 10.06 -23.58 -0.80
CA SER A 203 9.82 -24.96 -0.39
C SER A 203 8.64 -25.54 -1.17
N GLU A 204 8.46 -26.86 -1.08
CA GLU A 204 7.34 -27.60 -1.67
C GLU A 204 5.93 -27.06 -1.31
N LYS A 205 5.82 -26.29 -0.22
CA LYS A 205 4.56 -25.67 0.23
C LYS A 205 4.12 -24.51 -0.67
N ILE A 206 5.05 -23.95 -1.45
CA ILE A 206 4.80 -22.79 -2.30
C ILE A 206 4.17 -23.23 -3.62
N SER A 207 2.99 -22.65 -3.91
CA SER A 207 2.29 -22.84 -5.18
C SER A 207 1.76 -21.51 -5.69
N LEU A 208 2.53 -20.88 -6.59
CA LEU A 208 2.28 -19.55 -7.13
C LEU A 208 1.63 -19.61 -8.51
N SER A 209 0.73 -18.69 -8.82
CA SER A 209 0.30 -18.43 -10.20
C SER A 209 1.29 -17.54 -10.94
N ARG A 210 2.05 -16.71 -10.22
CA ARG A 210 3.06 -15.83 -10.81
C ARG A 210 4.20 -15.56 -9.83
N LEU A 211 5.40 -15.75 -10.33
CA LEU A 211 6.65 -15.41 -9.68
C LEU A 211 7.38 -14.37 -10.54
N SER A 212 7.79 -13.25 -9.93
CA SER A 212 8.78 -12.36 -10.53
C SER A 212 9.99 -12.26 -9.63
N LEU A 213 11.15 -12.58 -10.20
CA LEU A 213 12.45 -12.50 -9.54
C LEU A 213 13.25 -11.29 -10.04
N MET A 214 14.15 -10.81 -9.21
CA MET A 214 15.17 -9.81 -9.56
C MET A 214 16.54 -10.24 -9.04
N THR A 215 17.61 -9.84 -9.71
CA THR A 215 19.01 -10.09 -9.27
C THR A 215 19.65 -8.93 -8.52
N HIS A 216 18.86 -7.92 -8.18
CA HIS A 216 19.39 -6.71 -7.55
C HIS A 216 20.05 -6.99 -6.18
N ASP A 217 19.62 -8.06 -5.50
CA ASP A 217 20.10 -8.53 -4.21
C ASP A 217 21.44 -9.27 -4.27
N VAL A 218 21.88 -9.68 -5.47
CA VAL A 218 23.19 -10.32 -5.68
C VAL A 218 24.30 -9.31 -5.97
N GLY A 219 23.98 -8.01 -6.12
CA GLY A 219 24.97 -6.96 -6.35
C GLY A 219 25.77 -7.16 -7.64
N LEU A 220 27.11 -7.14 -7.51
CA LEU A 220 28.08 -7.38 -8.61
C LEU A 220 28.56 -8.83 -8.68
N ALA A 221 27.82 -9.79 -8.09
CA ALA A 221 28.23 -11.19 -8.10
C ALA A 221 28.33 -11.76 -9.52
N SER A 222 29.09 -12.85 -9.65
CA SER A 222 29.27 -13.56 -10.91
C SER A 222 27.96 -14.19 -11.39
N GLU A 223 27.88 -14.45 -12.70
CA GLU A 223 26.76 -15.18 -13.31
C GLU A 223 26.56 -16.56 -12.66
N ASP A 224 27.64 -17.25 -12.28
CA ASP A 224 27.59 -18.53 -11.57
C ASP A 224 26.77 -18.46 -10.28
N THR A 225 26.91 -17.38 -9.50
CA THR A 225 26.13 -17.21 -8.26
C THR A 225 24.64 -17.11 -8.57
N ILE A 226 24.27 -16.45 -9.67
CA ILE A 226 22.88 -16.34 -10.10
C ILE A 226 22.34 -17.72 -10.49
N TYR A 227 23.11 -18.50 -11.25
CA TYR A 227 22.73 -19.86 -11.63
C TYR A 227 22.58 -20.79 -10.43
N ASP A 228 23.49 -20.74 -9.45
CA ASP A 228 23.39 -21.54 -8.23
C ASP A 228 22.08 -21.24 -7.48
N ASN A 229 21.70 -19.96 -7.34
CA ASN A 229 20.42 -19.60 -6.73
C ASN A 229 19.22 -20.07 -7.55
N LEU A 230 19.28 -20.05 -8.89
CA LEU A 230 18.21 -20.60 -9.73
C LEU A 230 18.05 -22.11 -9.54
N ILE A 231 19.17 -22.84 -9.43
CA ILE A 231 19.18 -24.28 -9.17
C ILE A 231 18.60 -24.57 -7.78
N GLU A 232 18.93 -23.78 -6.76
CA GLU A 232 18.32 -23.92 -5.43
C GLU A 232 16.80 -23.68 -5.48
N ILE A 233 16.36 -22.66 -6.22
CA ILE A 233 14.93 -22.39 -6.42
C ILE A 233 14.24 -23.56 -7.14
N SER A 234 14.83 -24.10 -8.22
CA SER A 234 14.23 -25.23 -8.95
C SER A 234 14.19 -26.50 -8.09
N SER A 235 15.23 -26.73 -7.30
CA SER A 235 15.35 -27.89 -6.41
C SER A 235 14.47 -27.79 -5.14
N SER A 236 13.96 -26.60 -4.82
CA SER A 236 13.13 -26.36 -3.62
C SER A 236 11.78 -27.08 -3.61
N GLY A 237 11.33 -27.58 -4.77
CA GLY A 237 10.00 -28.17 -4.96
C GLY A 237 8.85 -27.16 -5.09
N ALA A 238 9.15 -25.85 -5.03
CA ALA A 238 8.15 -24.80 -5.26
C ALA A 238 7.58 -24.88 -6.68
N ARG A 239 6.28 -24.61 -6.83
CA ARG A 239 5.59 -24.66 -8.13
C ARG A 239 5.11 -23.28 -8.53
N PHE A 240 5.33 -22.90 -9.78
CA PHE A 240 4.80 -21.67 -10.35
C PHE A 240 4.45 -21.82 -11.83
N SER A 241 3.34 -21.20 -12.27
CA SER A 241 2.91 -21.28 -13.68
C SER A 241 3.48 -20.19 -14.57
N HIS A 242 3.91 -19.06 -13.99
CA HIS A 242 4.54 -17.97 -14.72
C HIS A 242 5.78 -17.50 -13.96
N LEU A 243 6.90 -17.42 -14.66
CA LEU A 243 8.14 -16.82 -14.18
C LEU A 243 8.44 -15.58 -14.99
N SER A 244 8.66 -14.46 -14.33
CA SER A 244 9.31 -13.29 -14.91
C SER A 244 10.60 -13.00 -14.17
N TYR A 245 11.59 -12.51 -14.90
CA TYR A 245 12.93 -12.32 -14.38
C TYR A 245 13.46 -10.97 -14.85
N THR A 246 14.08 -10.22 -13.95
CA THR A 246 14.68 -8.91 -14.26
C THR A 246 16.10 -8.89 -13.74
N SER A 247 17.06 -8.72 -14.64
CA SER A 247 18.48 -8.71 -14.31
C SER A 247 19.20 -7.52 -14.93
N PHE A 248 20.30 -7.09 -14.30
CA PHE A 248 21.24 -6.14 -14.88
C PHE A 248 22.13 -6.76 -15.97
N ILE A 249 22.30 -8.08 -15.92
CA ILE A 249 23.11 -8.89 -16.82
C ILE A 249 22.16 -9.69 -17.71
N GLY A 250 22.44 -9.76 -19.02
CA GLY A 250 21.62 -10.50 -19.99
C GLY A 250 21.74 -12.01 -19.77
N LEU A 251 20.96 -12.53 -18.83
CA LEU A 251 20.93 -13.94 -18.44
C LEU A 251 19.54 -14.52 -18.74
N ASP A 252 19.51 -15.70 -19.38
CA ASP A 252 18.28 -16.43 -19.68
C ASP A 252 18.04 -17.52 -18.60
N PRO A 253 17.01 -17.41 -17.76
CA PRO A 253 16.70 -18.43 -16.74
C PRO A 253 16.22 -19.76 -17.35
N THR A 254 16.03 -19.84 -18.67
CA THR A 254 15.70 -21.07 -19.38
C THR A 254 16.91 -21.79 -19.97
N ASP A 255 18.13 -21.30 -19.72
CA ASP A 255 19.37 -21.94 -20.18
C ASP A 255 19.45 -23.41 -19.72
N ASP A 256 20.00 -24.27 -20.58
CA ASP A 256 20.15 -25.71 -20.37
C ASP A 256 20.90 -26.02 -19.07
N ILE A 257 21.84 -25.15 -18.65
CA ILE A 257 22.57 -25.32 -17.38
C ILE A 257 21.61 -25.36 -16.18
N VAL A 258 20.53 -24.56 -16.21
CA VAL A 258 19.51 -24.50 -15.16
C VAL A 258 18.52 -25.67 -15.29
N GLN A 259 18.22 -26.10 -16.51
CA GLN A 259 17.21 -27.15 -16.74
C GLN A 259 17.76 -28.58 -16.59
N VAL A 260 19.03 -28.81 -16.92
CA VAL A 260 19.65 -30.15 -17.05
C VAL A 260 20.18 -30.69 -15.73
N ARG A 261 20.37 -29.86 -14.70
CA ARG A 261 20.84 -30.30 -13.37
C ARG A 261 19.74 -30.81 -12.42
N ASN A 262 18.54 -31.08 -12.92
CA ASN A 262 17.44 -31.71 -12.16
C ASN A 262 17.63 -33.22 -11.99
#